data_AF-A0A8D8ABB5-F1
#
_entry.id   AF-A0A8D8ABB5-F1
#
_cell.length_a   1.000
_cell.length_b   1.000
_cell.length_c   1.000
_cell.angle_alpha   90.00
_cell.angle_beta   90.00
_cell.angle_gamma   90.00
#
_symmetry.space_group_name_H-M   'P 1'
#
loop_
_entity.id
_entity.type
_entity.pdbx_description
1 polymer ?
#
loop_
_entity_poly.entity_id
_entity_poly.type
_entity_poly.pdbx_seq_one_letter_code
_entity_poly.pdbx_strand_id
1 'polypeptide(L)'
;KIIKKIGTWRTHRKTIWNRYISDQLRYALSALEVDACLEANTDRHMDVFNQLFISYRINGFPINLPYTNLSTLVAQVRSTGIHLNSEQKVEFALGVYIKDYPANIYSVWIFL
;
A
#
# COMPACT_ATOMS: atom_id res chain seq x y z
N LYS A 1 -9.41 5.01 -8.00
CA LYS A 1 -9.58 4.03 -9.11
C LYS A 1 -9.18 2.59 -8.70
N ILE A 2 -8.12 2.39 -7.93
CA ILE A 2 -7.67 1.06 -7.45
C ILE A 2 -8.65 0.42 -6.45
N ILE A 3 -9.12 1.16 -5.44
CA ILE A 3 -10.14 0.73 -4.47
C ILE A 3 -11.39 0.15 -5.17
N LYS A 4 -11.86 0.83 -6.23
CA LYS A 4 -13.01 0.37 -7.02
C LYS A 4 -12.72 -0.96 -7.72
N LYS A 5 -11.53 -1.13 -8.30
CA LYS A 5 -11.12 -2.38 -8.95
C LYS A 5 -11.02 -3.55 -7.95
N ILE A 6 -10.49 -3.32 -6.75
CA ILE A 6 -10.44 -4.33 -5.68
C ILE A 6 -11.86 -4.72 -5.25
N GLY A 7 -12.77 -3.75 -5.14
CA GLY A 7 -14.19 -4.02 -4.92
C GLY A 7 -14.81 -4.88 -6.04
N THR A 8 -14.44 -4.64 -7.31
CA THR A 8 -14.91 -5.46 -8.45
C THR A 8 -14.35 -6.88 -8.41
N TRP A 9 -13.13 -7.09 -7.93
CA TRP A 9 -12.53 -8.42 -7.81
C TRP A 9 -13.17 -9.27 -6.72
N ARG A 10 -13.81 -8.65 -5.72
CA ARG A 10 -14.46 -9.33 -4.60
C ARG A 10 -15.97 -9.23 -4.75
N THR A 11 -16.51 -9.89 -5.78
CA THR A 11 -17.95 -9.98 -6.03
C THR A 11 -18.72 -10.68 -4.91
N HIS A 12 -18.04 -11.52 -4.12
CA HIS A 12 -18.68 -12.34 -3.08
C HIS A 12 -18.89 -11.65 -1.73
N ARG A 13 -18.18 -10.56 -1.40
CA ARG A 13 -18.29 -9.89 -0.08
C ARG A 13 -17.99 -8.41 -0.12
N LYS A 14 -18.68 -7.66 0.76
CA LYS A 14 -18.41 -6.24 0.99
C LYS A 14 -17.02 -6.08 1.62
N THR A 15 -16.12 -5.39 0.95
CA THR A 15 -14.82 -4.99 1.51
C THR A 15 -15.02 -3.85 2.50
N ILE A 16 -14.69 -4.07 3.77
CA ILE A 16 -14.64 -3.02 4.78
C ILE A 16 -13.30 -2.30 4.61
N TRP A 17 -13.36 -0.99 4.39
CA TRP A 17 -12.18 -0.16 4.22
C TRP A 17 -11.90 0.62 5.50
N ASN A 18 -10.77 0.36 6.14
CA ASN A 18 -10.33 1.09 7.31
C ASN A 18 -9.62 2.38 6.86
N ARG A 19 -10.30 3.52 7.03
CA ARG A 19 -9.76 4.84 6.65
C ARG A 19 -8.59 5.29 7.53
N TYR A 20 -8.62 4.95 8.81
CA TYR A 20 -7.55 5.31 9.74
C TYR A 20 -6.24 4.64 9.34
N ILE A 21 -6.27 3.32 9.11
CA ILE A 21 -5.09 2.59 8.66
C ILE A 21 -4.66 3.02 7.25
N SER A 22 -5.60 3.31 6.34
CA SER A 22 -5.25 3.81 5.01
C SER A 22 -4.47 5.14 5.06
N ASP A 23 -4.82 6.02 6.00
CA ASP A 23 -4.11 7.30 6.20
C ASP A 23 -2.75 7.09 6.84
N GLN A 24 -2.67 6.26 7.89
CA GLN A 24 -1.40 5.87 8.52
C GLN A 24 -0.44 5.23 7.53
N LEU A 25 -0.93 4.32 6.68
CA LEU A 25 -0.13 3.70 5.63
C LEU A 25 0.37 4.72 4.63
N ARG A 26 -0.44 5.72 4.24
CA ARG A 26 0.01 6.78 3.34
C ARG A 26 1.12 7.62 3.95
N TYR A 27 1.00 7.99 5.23
CA TYR A 27 2.07 8.68 5.96
C TYR A 27 3.33 7.82 6.01
N ALA A 28 3.18 6.55 6.34
CA ALA A 28 4.29 5.61 6.44
C ALA A 28 4.98 5.36 5.09
N LEU A 29 4.23 5.27 3.98
CA LEU A 29 4.78 5.20 2.62
C LEU A 29 5.55 6.46 2.23
N SER A 30 5.04 7.65 2.61
CA SER A 30 5.77 8.90 2.36
C SER A 30 7.09 8.95 3.11
N ALA A 31 7.11 8.41 4.34
CA ALA A 31 8.28 8.31 5.17
C ALA A 31 9.30 7.29 4.63
N LEU A 32 8.82 6.18 4.05
CA LEU A 32 9.65 5.19 3.35
C LEU A 32 10.28 5.75 2.07
N GLU A 33 9.55 6.56 1.29
CA GLU A 33 10.14 7.15 0.08
C GLU A 33 11.28 8.11 0.42
N VAL A 34 11.10 8.93 1.45
CA VAL A 34 12.14 9.85 1.91
C VAL A 34 13.38 9.06 2.36
N ASP A 35 13.19 7.96 3.07
CA ASP A 35 14.27 7.10 3.54
C ASP A 35 14.98 6.37 2.39
N ALA A 36 14.21 5.80 1.45
CA ALA A 36 14.70 5.15 0.25
C ALA A 36 15.46 6.11 -0.67
N CYS A 37 15.07 7.39 -0.71
CA CYS A 37 15.74 8.42 -1.50
C CYS A 37 17.00 8.96 -0.82
N LEU A 38 17.05 8.98 0.52
CA LEU A 38 18.17 9.52 1.29
C LEU A 38 19.24 8.49 1.65
N GLU A 39 19.04 7.21 1.30
CA GLU A 39 19.83 6.07 1.83
C GLU A 39 19.99 6.16 3.36
N ALA A 40 19.00 6.76 4.02
CA ALA A 40 19.00 6.98 5.45
C ALA A 40 18.58 5.68 6.14
N ASN A 41 18.98 5.51 7.39
CA ASN A 41 18.76 4.29 8.17
C ASN A 41 17.25 4.04 8.35
N THR A 42 16.69 3.10 7.59
CA THR A 42 15.27 2.68 7.58
C THR A 42 14.77 2.19 8.94
N ASP A 43 15.69 1.94 9.88
CA ASP A 43 15.47 1.43 11.23
C ASP A 43 14.41 2.22 12.03
N ARG A 44 14.45 3.56 11.99
CA ARG A 44 13.50 4.39 12.76
C ARG A 44 12.06 4.28 12.28
N HIS A 45 11.87 4.16 10.96
CA HIS A 45 10.52 4.07 10.38
C HIS A 45 10.02 2.63 10.37
N MET A 46 10.94 1.65 10.31
CA MET A 46 10.63 0.24 10.54
C MET A 46 10.08 -0.01 11.94
N ASP A 47 10.53 0.72 12.98
CA ASP A 47 9.97 0.57 14.32
C ASP A 47 8.51 1.06 14.41
N VAL A 48 8.19 2.20 13.77
CA VAL A 48 6.81 2.71 13.67
C VAL A 48 5.94 1.76 12.87
N PHE A 49 6.46 1.24 11.75
CA PHE A 49 5.78 0.20 10.98
C PHE A 49 5.55 -1.04 11.84
N ASN A 50 6.58 -1.56 12.51
CA ASN A 50 6.48 -2.74 13.37
C ASN A 50 5.46 -2.52 14.49
N GLN A 51 5.45 -1.36 15.15
CA GLN A 51 4.45 -1.03 16.16
C GLN A 51 3.02 -0.99 15.59
N LEU A 52 2.84 -0.47 14.37
CA LEU A 52 1.56 -0.51 13.66
C LEU A 52 1.17 -1.95 13.27
N PHE A 53 2.10 -2.77 12.78
CA PHE A 53 1.93 -4.18 12.45
C PHE A 53 1.66 -5.08 13.66
N ILE A 54 2.18 -4.69 14.85
CA ILE A 54 1.92 -5.38 16.11
C ILE A 54 0.55 -4.98 16.66
N SER A 55 0.21 -3.68 16.61
CA SER A 55 -1.06 -3.15 17.14
C SER A 55 -2.26 -3.54 16.28
N TYR A 56 -2.08 -3.54 14.96
CA TYR A 56 -3.04 -4.05 13.99
C TYR A 56 -2.36 -5.21 13.28
N ARG A 57 -2.97 -6.42 13.29
CA ARG A 57 -2.49 -7.57 12.50
C ARG A 57 -2.59 -7.31 10.98
N ILE A 58 -1.76 -6.39 10.49
CA ILE A 58 -1.70 -5.97 9.10
C ILE A 58 -0.94 -7.08 8.36
N ASN A 59 -1.62 -7.73 7.42
CA ASN A 59 -1.02 -8.72 6.55
C ASN A 59 -0.88 -8.08 5.17
N GLY A 60 0.28 -7.48 4.91
CA GLY A 60 0.51 -6.67 3.72
C GLY A 60 1.98 -6.29 3.57
N PHE A 61 2.35 -5.76 2.42
CA PHE A 61 3.71 -5.30 2.16
C PHE A 61 3.71 -4.04 1.28
N PRO A 62 4.65 -3.11 1.49
CA PRO A 62 4.84 -1.97 0.61
C PRO A 62 5.41 -2.44 -0.72
N ILE A 63 4.86 -1.89 -1.81
CA ILE A 63 5.33 -2.12 -3.17
C ILE A 63 5.77 -0.77 -3.72
N ASN A 64 7.06 -0.65 -4.05
CA ASN A 64 7.57 0.48 -4.81
C ASN A 64 7.66 0.06 -6.28
N LEU A 65 7.04 0.85 -7.17
CA LEU A 65 7.15 0.65 -8.61
C LEU A 65 7.15 1.98 -9.37
N PRO A 66 7.98 2.13 -10.42
CA PRO A 66 7.90 3.28 -11.29
C PRO A 66 6.57 3.29 -12.06
N TYR A 67 5.97 4.46 -12.17
CA TYR A 67 4.73 4.66 -12.92
C TYR A 67 4.99 4.43 -14.40
N THR A 68 4.42 3.35 -14.92
CA THR A 68 4.41 3.05 -16.35
C THR A 68 2.99 3.19 -16.90
N ASN A 69 2.07 2.35 -16.40
CA ASN A 69 0.68 2.33 -16.80
C ASN A 69 -0.22 1.93 -15.62
N LEU A 70 -1.42 2.52 -15.57
CA LEU A 70 -2.43 2.17 -14.57
C LEU A 70 -2.83 0.69 -14.64
N SER A 71 -2.83 0.10 -15.83
CA SER A 71 -3.15 -1.32 -16.05
C SER A 71 -2.11 -2.25 -15.43
N THR A 72 -0.82 -1.94 -15.61
CA THR A 72 0.30 -2.69 -15.02
C THR A 72 0.28 -2.60 -13.50
N LEU A 73 0.07 -1.40 -12.96
CA LEU A 73 -0.03 -1.16 -11.53
C LEU A 73 -1.17 -1.97 -10.90
N VAL A 74 -2.31 -2.00 -11.57
CA VAL A 74 -3.45 -2.84 -11.16
C VAL A 74 -3.14 -4.32 -11.27
N ALA A 75 -2.44 -4.77 -12.32
CA ALA A 75 -2.05 -6.16 -12.47
C ALA A 75 -1.09 -6.60 -11.36
N GLN A 76 -0.15 -5.74 -10.96
CA GLN A 76 0.75 -5.99 -9.82
C GLN A 76 -0.03 -6.09 -8.50
N VAL A 77 -0.94 -5.15 -8.22
CA VAL A 77 -1.82 -5.21 -7.03
C VAL A 77 -2.73 -6.44 -7.06
N ARG A 78 -3.12 -6.92 -8.25
CA ARG A 78 -3.84 -8.19 -8.37
C ARG A 78 -2.91 -9.38 -8.09
N SER A 79 -1.68 -9.35 -8.59
CA SER A 79 -0.69 -10.41 -8.42
C SER A 79 -0.27 -10.63 -6.98
N THR A 80 -0.38 -9.62 -6.11
CA THR A 80 -0.08 -9.79 -4.67
C THR A 80 -1.06 -10.72 -3.96
N GLY A 81 -2.21 -11.03 -4.55
CA GLY A 81 -3.14 -12.01 -4.02
C GLY A 81 -3.86 -11.59 -2.74
N ILE A 82 -3.59 -10.40 -2.19
CA ILE A 82 -4.19 -9.95 -0.91
C ILE A 82 -5.72 -9.81 -1.01
N HIS A 83 -6.24 -9.52 -2.21
CA HIS A 83 -7.67 -9.52 -2.51
C HIS A 83 -8.36 -10.89 -2.37
N LEU A 84 -7.60 -12.00 -2.33
CA LEU A 84 -8.11 -13.36 -2.12
C LEU A 84 -8.35 -13.67 -0.64
N ASN A 85 -7.82 -12.86 0.30
CA ASN A 85 -7.98 -13.11 1.73
C ASN A 85 -9.46 -13.05 2.12
N SER A 86 -10.06 -14.21 2.41
CA SER A 86 -11.50 -14.37 2.66
C SER A 86 -11.89 -14.35 4.15
N GLU A 87 -10.97 -13.96 5.03
CA GLU A 87 -11.23 -13.98 6.46
C GLU A 87 -12.33 -12.98 6.87
N GLN A 88 -13.23 -13.41 7.76
CA GLN A 88 -14.51 -12.75 8.03
C GLN A 88 -14.38 -11.48 8.88
N LYS A 89 -13.23 -11.30 9.57
CA LYS A 89 -12.93 -10.15 10.43
C LYS A 89 -11.84 -9.23 9.85
N VAL A 90 -11.37 -9.48 8.63
CA VAL A 90 -10.26 -8.71 8.06
C VAL A 90 -10.78 -7.41 7.45
N GLU A 91 -10.14 -6.31 7.82
CA GLU A 91 -10.37 -4.99 7.24
C GLU A 91 -9.29 -4.73 6.18
N PHE A 92 -9.67 -4.06 5.09
CA PHE A 92 -8.75 -3.68 4.04
C PHE A 92 -8.34 -2.23 4.23
N ALA A 93 -7.07 -1.95 4.00
CA ALA A 93 -6.55 -0.60 3.94
C ALA A 93 -5.74 -0.46 2.65
N LEU A 94 -5.77 0.72 2.04
CA LEU A 94 -4.96 0.99 0.86
C LEU A 94 -4.28 2.34 1.05
N GLY A 95 -2.96 2.29 1.22
CA GLY A 95 -2.09 3.46 1.12
C GLY A 95 -1.57 3.60 -0.30
N VAL A 96 -1.70 4.79 -0.89
CA VAL A 96 -1.02 5.12 -2.16
C VAL A 96 -0.28 6.43 -1.96
N TYR A 97 1.01 6.41 -2.23
CA TYR A 97 1.87 7.58 -2.23
C TYR A 97 2.58 7.67 -3.59
N ILE A 98 2.65 8.87 -4.15
CA ILE A 98 3.26 9.12 -5.46
C ILE A 98 4.26 10.24 -5.26
N LYS A 99 5.49 10.01 -5.69
CA LYS A 99 6.57 10.99 -5.69
C LYS A 99 7.00 11.27 -7.12
N ASP A 100 7.07 12.54 -7.45
CA ASP A 100 7.64 13.03 -8.71
C ASP A 100 9.16 13.13 -8.60
N TYR A 101 9.84 12.62 -9.63
CA TYR A 101 11.27 12.75 -9.82
C TYR A 101 11.58 13.52 -11.11
N PRO A 102 12.73 14.21 -11.18
CA PRO A 102 13.22 14.77 -12.43
C PRO A 102 13.31 13.68 -13.52
N ALA A 103 13.14 14.09 -14.79
CA ALA A 103 13.03 13.21 -15.97
C ALA A 103 11.67 12.50 -16.19
N ASN A 104 10.56 13.05 -15.66
CA ASN A 104 9.20 12.50 -15.81
C ASN A 104 9.04 11.07 -15.26
N ILE A 105 9.88 10.69 -14.30
CA ILE A 105 9.77 9.42 -13.59
C ILE A 105 8.90 9.68 -12.35
N TYR A 106 7.85 8.87 -12.17
CA TYR A 106 7.07 8.90 -10.95
C TYR A 106 7.29 7.61 -10.18
N SER A 107 7.71 7.72 -8.93
CA SER A 107 7.80 6.60 -8.01
C SER A 107 6.44 6.43 -7.33
N VAL A 108 5.87 5.23 -7.43
CA VAL A 108 4.56 4.93 -6.88
C VAL A 108 4.70 3.86 -5.80
N TRP A 109 4.35 4.26 -4.60
CA TRP A 109 4.27 3.40 -3.43
C TRP A 109 2.84 2.98 -3.19
N ILE A 110 2.65 1.68 -3.04
CA ILE A 110 1.35 1.07 -2.78
C ILE A 110 1.50 0.15 -1.59
N PHE A 111 0.61 0.28 -0.63
CA PHE A 111 0.49 -0.66 0.48
C PHE A 111 -0.94 -1.15 0.53
N LEU A 112 -1.11 -2.47 0.65
CA LEU A 112 -2.41 -3.13 0.69
C LEU A 112 -2.45 -4.20 1.78
#